data_AF-A0A3A9ASH0-F1
#
_entry.id   AF-A0A3A9ASH0-F1
#
_cell.length_a   1.000
_cell.length_b   1.000
_cell.length_c   1.000
_cell.angle_alpha   90.00
_cell.angle_beta   90.00
_cell.angle_gamma   90.00
#
_symmetry.space_group_name_H-M   'P 1'
#
loop_
_entity.id
_entity.type
_entity.pdbx_description
1 polymer ?
#
loop_
_entity_poly.entity_id
_entity_poly.type
_entity_poly.pdbx_seq_one_letter_code
_entity_poly.pdbx_strand_id
1 'polypeptide(L)'
;MAKKSSTGVCRFCGQSVIVENGAEMTAPQLEESATMLCGCDEAIKYQQEKNRRSVAKQRINELFGEDAGEYKQPDAVRTMMLNVVDAICDKK
;
A
#
# COMPACT_ATOMS: atom_id res chain seq x y z
N MET A 1 -21.19 -13.81 -11.97
CA MET A 1 -20.41 -13.42 -13.16
C MET A 1 -18.95 -13.75 -12.88
N ALA A 2 -18.27 -14.49 -13.76
CA ALA A 2 -16.87 -14.87 -13.53
C ALA A 2 -15.98 -13.63 -13.69
N LYS A 3 -15.23 -13.29 -12.64
CA LYS A 3 -14.22 -12.22 -12.65
C LYS A 3 -13.14 -12.56 -13.68
N LYS A 4 -13.16 -11.93 -14.85
CA LYS A 4 -12.14 -12.19 -15.90
C LYS A 4 -10.83 -11.50 -15.51
N SER A 5 -9.77 -12.29 -15.35
CA SER A 5 -8.42 -11.79 -15.08
C SER A 5 -7.71 -11.35 -16.35
N SER A 6 -6.66 -10.55 -16.20
CA SER A 6 -5.71 -10.22 -17.28
C SER A 6 -4.32 -10.10 -16.68
N THR A 7 -3.29 -10.12 -17.53
CA THR A 7 -1.90 -10.03 -17.07
C THR A 7 -1.37 -8.64 -17.32
N GLY A 8 -0.77 -8.03 -16.29
CA GLY A 8 0.03 -6.83 -16.42
C GLY A 8 1.51 -7.13 -16.17
N VAL A 9 2.37 -6.15 -16.42
CA VAL A 9 3.81 -6.26 -16.20
C VAL A 9 4.24 -5.19 -15.21
N CYS A 10 5.06 -5.55 -14.21
CA CYS A 10 5.64 -4.56 -13.31
C CYS A 10 6.58 -3.64 -14.10
N ARG A 11 6.39 -2.32 -13.99
CA ARG A 11 7.23 -1.35 -14.72
C ARG A 11 8.69 -1.29 -14.28
N PHE A 12 9.01 -1.84 -13.10
CA PHE A 12 10.35 -1.79 -12.53
C PHE A 12 11.16 -3.05 -12.85
N CYS A 13 10.66 -4.23 -12.49
CA CYS A 13 11.38 -5.50 -12.68
C CYS A 13 10.95 -6.30 -13.92
N GLY A 14 9.90 -5.87 -14.62
CA GLY A 14 9.39 -6.57 -15.80
C GLY A 14 8.67 -7.90 -15.51
N GLN A 15 8.43 -8.24 -14.24
CA GLN A 15 7.69 -9.46 -13.90
C GLN A 15 6.21 -9.35 -14.29
N SER A 16 5.70 -10.40 -14.93
CA SER A 16 4.28 -10.55 -15.23
C SER A 16 3.49 -10.89 -13.97
N VAL A 17 2.40 -10.18 -13.73
CA VAL A 17 1.50 -10.38 -12.59
C VAL A 17 0.08 -10.55 -13.09
N ILE A 18 -0.62 -11.56 -12.57
CA ILE A 18 -2.04 -11.78 -12.86
C ILE A 18 -2.84 -10.76 -12.05
N VAL A 19 -3.64 -9.95 -12.76
CA VAL A 19 -4.55 -8.96 -12.19
C VAL A 19 -5.97 -9.52 -12.26
N GLU A 20 -6.55 -9.82 -11.11
CA GLU A 20 -7.96 -10.19 -11.01
C GLU A 20 -8.85 -9.01 -11.42
N ASN A 21 -9.92 -9.29 -12.18
CA ASN A 21 -10.78 -8.27 -12.81
C ASN A 21 -10.06 -7.36 -13.82
N GLY A 22 -8.91 -7.78 -14.33
CA GLY A 22 -8.12 -7.00 -15.29
C GLY A 22 -8.71 -6.91 -16.70
N ALA A 23 -9.78 -7.63 -17.03
CA ALA A 23 -10.26 -7.76 -18.41
C ALA A 23 -10.75 -6.46 -19.06
N GLU A 24 -11.18 -5.48 -18.28
CA GLU A 24 -11.64 -4.18 -18.77
C GLU A 24 -10.60 -3.07 -18.55
N MET A 25 -9.41 -3.43 -18.06
CA MET A 25 -8.33 -2.49 -17.80
C MET A 25 -7.52 -2.22 -19.06
N THR A 26 -7.17 -0.95 -19.27
CA THR A 26 -6.21 -0.53 -20.30
C THR A 26 -4.80 -1.04 -19.97
N ALA A 27 -3.89 -1.04 -20.95
CA ALA A 27 -2.51 -1.47 -20.72
C ALA A 27 -1.79 -0.69 -19.60
N PRO A 28 -1.90 0.66 -19.51
CA PRO A 28 -1.32 1.41 -18.38
C PRO A 28 -1.94 1.04 -17.03
N GLN A 29 -3.25 0.74 -17.00
CA GLN A 29 -3.93 0.31 -15.77
C GLN A 29 -3.45 -1.09 -15.34
N LEU A 30 -3.28 -2.03 -16.28
CA LEU A 30 -2.72 -3.35 -15.99
C LEU A 30 -1.28 -3.26 -15.49
N GLU A 31 -0.46 -2.41 -16.09
CA GLU A 31 0.93 -2.16 -15.64
C GLU A 31 0.96 -1.56 -14.23
N GLU A 32 0.10 -0.57 -13.95
CA GLU A 32 -0.02 0.02 -12.61
C GLU A 32 -0.46 -1.04 -11.59
N SER A 33 -1.49 -1.82 -11.89
CA SER A 33 -1.95 -2.91 -11.02
C SER A 33 -0.89 -3.97 -10.79
N ALA A 34 -0.20 -4.40 -11.84
CA ALA A 34 0.90 -5.35 -11.72
C ALA A 34 2.05 -4.79 -10.87
N THR A 35 2.36 -3.50 -11.01
CA THR A 35 3.36 -2.81 -10.20
C THR A 35 2.93 -2.71 -8.73
N MET A 36 1.65 -2.44 -8.47
CA MET A 36 1.09 -2.37 -7.11
C MET A 36 0.95 -3.74 -6.43
N LEU A 37 1.01 -4.84 -7.19
CA LEU A 37 0.97 -6.22 -6.69
C LEU A 37 2.36 -6.88 -6.68
N CYS A 38 3.38 -6.26 -7.26
CA CYS A 38 4.72 -6.83 -7.37
C CYS A 38 5.51 -6.71 -6.05
N GLY A 39 6.33 -7.72 -5.75
CA GLY A 39 7.15 -7.78 -4.54
C GLY A 39 8.61 -7.32 -4.73
N CYS A 40 8.98 -6.70 -5.85
CA CYS A 40 10.34 -6.16 -6.02
C CYS A 40 10.56 -4.87 -5.22
N ASP A 41 11.81 -4.58 -4.87
CA ASP A 41 12.16 -3.47 -3.96
C ASP A 41 11.65 -2.11 -4.47
N GLU A 42 11.77 -1.85 -5.77
CA GLU A 42 11.27 -0.62 -6.38
C GLU A 42 9.74 -0.54 -6.36
N ALA A 43 9.05 -1.65 -6.63
CA ALA A 43 7.59 -1.72 -6.53
C ALA A 43 7.11 -1.50 -5.10
N ILE A 44 7.79 -2.10 -4.12
CA ILE A 44 7.49 -1.90 -2.69
C ILE A 44 7.67 -0.43 -2.31
N LYS A 45 8.78 0.22 -2.73
CA LYS A 45 8.98 1.66 -2.49
C LYS A 45 7.87 2.51 -3.12
N TYR A 46 7.49 2.20 -4.36
CA TYR A 46 6.41 2.90 -5.06
C TYR A 46 5.05 2.72 -4.35
N GLN A 47 4.73 1.49 -3.94
CA GLN A 47 3.53 1.19 -3.15
C GLN A 47 3.53 1.95 -1.82
N GLN A 48 4.67 1.98 -1.12
CA GLN A 48 4.83 2.72 0.13
C GLN A 48 4.68 4.22 -0.07
N GLU A 49 5.16 4.79 -1.17
CA GLU A 49 4.98 6.21 -1.46
C GLU A 49 3.51 6.55 -1.77
N LYS A 50 2.86 5.76 -2.63
CA LYS A 50 1.44 5.94 -2.99
C LYS A 50 0.52 5.75 -1.80
N ASN A 51 0.82 4.79 -0.95
CA ASN A 51 0.04 4.44 0.23
C ASN A 51 0.64 5.02 1.52
N ARG A 52 1.55 6.00 1.44
CA ARG A 52 2.38 6.46 2.57
C ARG A 52 1.59 6.74 3.83
N ARG A 53 0.45 7.43 3.68
CA ARG A 53 -0.47 7.69 4.79
C ARG A 53 -0.98 6.40 5.43
N SER A 54 -1.54 5.51 4.62
CA SER A 54 -2.11 4.24 5.10
C SER A 54 -1.05 3.35 5.74
N VAL A 55 0.10 3.17 5.06
CA VAL A 55 1.21 2.35 5.56
C VAL A 55 1.76 2.91 6.87
N ALA A 56 1.98 4.23 6.97
CA ALA A 56 2.46 4.83 8.22
C ALA A 56 1.48 4.62 9.37
N LYS A 57 0.17 4.79 9.14
CA LYS A 57 -0.86 4.52 10.16
C LYS A 57 -0.93 3.04 10.54
N GLN A 58 -0.84 2.13 9.57
CA GLN A 58 -0.78 0.69 9.83
C GLN A 58 0.43 0.34 10.70
N ARG A 59 1.63 0.85 10.35
CA ARG A 59 2.84 0.63 11.15
C ARG A 59 2.73 1.18 12.57
N ILE A 60 2.08 2.32 12.76
CA ILE A 60 1.78 2.84 14.11
C ILE A 60 0.90 1.86 14.89
N ASN A 61 -0.12 1.26 14.25
CA ASN A 61 -0.97 0.27 14.92
C ASN A 61 -0.23 -1.03 15.23
N GLU A 62 0.60 -1.52 14.30
CA GLU A 62 1.41 -2.75 14.51
C GLU A 62 2.42 -2.58 15.65
N LEU A 63 3.06 -1.41 15.75
CA LEU A 63 4.15 -1.17 16.71
C LEU A 63 3.68 -0.59 18.05
N PHE A 64 2.56 0.15 18.06
CA PHE A 64 2.11 0.92 19.22
C PHE A 64 0.60 0.81 19.49
N GLY A 65 -0.15 0.10 18.64
CA GLY A 65 -1.60 -0.07 18.74
C GLY A 65 -2.01 -1.37 19.40
N GLU A 66 -3.15 -1.91 18.97
CA GLU A 66 -3.76 -3.10 19.58
C GLU A 66 -2.92 -4.36 19.34
N ASP A 67 -2.21 -4.42 18.21
CA ASP A 67 -1.37 -5.56 17.82
C ASP A 67 0.03 -5.54 18.47
N ALA A 68 0.36 -4.47 19.22
CA ALA A 68 1.69 -4.24 19.77
C ALA A 68 2.02 -5.00 21.07
N GLY A 69 1.08 -5.79 21.59
CA GLY A 69 1.25 -6.55 22.83
C GLY A 69 1.65 -5.65 24.02
N GLU A 70 2.78 -5.95 24.67
CA GLU A 70 3.30 -5.19 25.81
C GLU A 70 3.75 -3.77 25.45
N TYR A 71 4.01 -3.49 24.17
CA TYR A 71 4.42 -2.17 23.67
C TYR A 71 3.24 -1.26 23.34
N LYS A 72 2.00 -1.73 23.54
CA LYS A 72 0.78 -0.95 23.31
C LYS A 72 0.85 0.38 24.05
N GLN A 73 0.73 1.47 23.30
CA GLN A 73 0.75 2.81 23.84
C GLN A 73 -0.68 3.26 24.21
N PRO A 74 -0.82 4.21 25.16
CA PRO A 74 -2.11 4.82 25.46
C PRO A 74 -2.76 5.41 24.21
N ASP A 75 -4.08 5.33 24.11
CA ASP A 75 -4.84 5.79 22.94
C ASP A 75 -4.53 7.25 22.58
N ALA A 76 -4.40 8.12 23.59
CA ALA A 76 -4.05 9.53 23.39
C ALA A 76 -2.70 9.71 22.65
N VAL A 77 -1.68 8.93 23.00
CA VAL A 77 -0.36 8.96 22.35
C VAL A 77 -0.46 8.47 20.91
N ARG A 78 -1.19 7.37 20.69
CA ARG A 78 -1.44 6.82 19.35
C ARG A 78 -2.17 7.84 18.46
N THR A 79 -3.19 8.50 18.98
CA THR A 79 -3.91 9.56 18.27
C THR A 79 -2.98 10.71 17.87
N MET A 80 -2.06 11.13 18.75
CA MET A 80 -1.08 12.16 18.39
C MET A 80 -0.18 11.70 17.22
N MET A 81 0.33 10.46 17.25
CA MET A 81 1.15 9.92 16.16
C MET A 81 0.38 9.87 14.83
N LEU A 82 -0.89 9.44 14.86
CA LEU A 82 -1.74 9.40 13.67
C LEU A 82 -2.00 10.81 13.10
N ASN A 83 -2.24 11.79 13.96
CA ASN A 83 -2.44 13.18 13.56
C ASN A 83 -1.16 13.79 12.96
N VAL A 84 0.02 13.44 13.47
CA VAL A 84 1.30 13.85 12.89
C VAL A 84 1.46 13.27 11.48
N VAL A 85 1.11 12.00 11.27
CA VAL A 85 1.13 11.37 9.93
C VAL A 85 0.19 12.10 8.97
N ASP A 86 -1.02 12.45 9.41
CA ASP A 86 -1.96 13.23 8.60
C ASP A 86 -1.37 14.60 8.25
N ALA A 87 -0.86 15.35 9.24
CA ALA A 87 -0.25 16.66 9.01
C ALA A 87 0.96 16.62 8.05
N ILE A 88 1.79 15.57 8.11
CA ILE A 88 2.91 15.36 7.17
C ILE A 88 2.38 15.10 5.75
N CYS A 89 1.28 14.36 5.62
CA CYS A 89 0.72 14.01 4.32
C CYS A 89 -0.17 15.11 3.72
N ASP A 90 -0.77 15.96 4.56
CA ASP A 90 -1.63 17.09 4.19
C ASP A 90 -0.83 18.35 3.86
N LYS A 91 0.43 18.46 4.31
CA LYS A 91 1.38 19.43 3.76
C LYS A 91 1.68 19.09 2.29
N LYS A 92 0.85 19.61 1.40
CA LYS A 92 1.13 19.81 -0.02
C LYS A 92 1.12 21.29 -0.33
#